data_AF-A0A5N7SIU6-F1
#
_entry.id   AF-A0A5N7SIU6-F1
#
_cell.length_a   1.000
_cell.length_b   1.000
_cell.length_c   1.000
_cell.angle_alpha   90.00
_cell.angle_beta   90.00
_cell.angle_gamma   90.00
#
_symmetry.space_group_name_H-M   'P 1'
#
loop_
_entity.id
_entity.type
_entity.pdbx_description
1 polymer ?
#
loop_
_entity_poly.entity_id
_entity_poly.type
_entity_poly.pdbx_seq_one_letter_code
_entity_poly.pdbx_strand_id
1 'polypeptide(L)'
;VAQAVQLVMVFSLLAGVLVLLAALQATAGERRYDSAVLRTLGATRRQLRGAVLVEFGALGTLAALLAVGAAAAIGVAVSQKVFELPLLPPWPGLLIGGVVGIGLSLLAGWWGTRAILHTPPALALREA
;
A
#
# COMPACT_ATOMS: atom_id res chain seq x y z
N VAL A 1 29.83 4.25 -0.02
CA VAL A 1 28.94 3.75 -1.11
C VAL A 1 27.63 3.17 -0.58
N ALA A 2 27.65 2.21 0.37
CA ALA A 2 26.43 1.62 0.94
C ALA A 2 25.41 2.65 1.47
N GLN A 3 25.89 3.70 2.14
CA GLN A 3 25.06 4.76 2.71
C GLN A 3 24.33 5.61 1.65
N ALA A 4 24.93 5.78 0.46
CA ALA A 4 24.29 6.49 -0.66
C ALA A 4 23.16 5.65 -1.26
N VAL A 5 23.38 4.34 -1.45
CA VAL A 5 22.34 3.41 -1.93
C VAL A 5 21.18 3.35 -0.94
N GLN A 6 21.48 3.33 0.36
CA GLN A 6 20.45 3.34 1.40
C GLN A 6 19.60 4.63 1.37
N LEU A 7 20.24 5.78 1.13
CA LEU A 7 19.52 7.05 0.97
C LEU A 7 18.56 7.00 -0.23
N VAL A 8 19.03 6.51 -1.38
CA VAL A 8 18.20 6.34 -2.58
C VAL A 8 17.02 5.42 -2.32
N MET A 9 17.23 4.30 -1.61
CA MET A 9 16.15 3.39 -1.21
C MET A 9 15.09 4.09 -0.33
N VAL A 10 15.50 4.93 0.62
CA VAL A 10 14.56 5.72 1.43
C VAL A 10 13.76 6.68 0.55
N PHE A 11 14.41 7.38 -0.39
CA PHE A 11 13.71 8.26 -1.33
C PHE A 11 12.74 7.50 -2.24
N SER A 12 13.15 6.33 -2.77
CA SER A 12 12.27 5.47 -3.56
C SER A 12 11.07 4.98 -2.74
N LEU A 13 11.27 4.63 -1.48
CA LEU A 13 10.20 4.25 -0.57
C LEU A 13 9.23 5.41 -0.34
N LEU A 14 9.75 6.61 -0.05
CA LEU A 14 8.93 7.82 0.10
C LEU A 14 8.14 8.14 -1.16
N ALA A 15 8.76 8.04 -2.34
CA ALA A 15 8.09 8.23 -3.61
C ALA A 15 6.95 7.20 -3.80
N GLY A 16 7.18 5.93 -3.45
CA GLY A 16 6.13 4.90 -3.47
C GLY A 16 4.95 5.22 -2.55
N VAL A 17 5.21 5.72 -1.34
CA VAL A 17 4.17 6.18 -0.41
C VAL A 17 3.39 7.35 -1.00
N LEU A 18 4.07 8.34 -1.59
CA LEU A 18 3.42 9.48 -2.23
C LEU A 18 2.54 9.06 -3.40
N VAL A 19 3.01 8.12 -4.24
CA VAL A 19 2.21 7.55 -5.35
C VAL A 19 0.97 6.83 -4.82
N LEU A 20 1.10 6.05 -3.74
CA LEU A 20 -0.03 5.39 -3.10
C LEU A 20 -1.07 6.41 -2.59
N LEU A 21 -0.62 7.50 -1.94
CA LEU A 21 -1.48 8.57 -1.48
C LEU A 21 -2.16 9.32 -2.64
N ALA A 22 -1.46 9.54 -3.75
CA ALA A 22 -2.03 10.17 -4.94
C ALA A 22 -3.12 9.28 -5.58
N ALA A 23 -2.86 7.97 -5.71
CA ALA A 23 -3.82 7.00 -6.23
C ALA A 23 -5.09 6.96 -5.36
N LEU A 24 -4.94 6.92 -4.04
CA LEU A 24 -6.05 6.97 -3.09
C LEU A 24 -6.90 8.23 -3.24
N GLN A 25 -6.26 9.38 -3.44
CA GLN A 25 -6.97 10.65 -3.64
C GLN A 25 -7.71 10.68 -4.99
N ALA A 26 -7.11 10.14 -6.06
CA ALA A 26 -7.75 10.05 -7.36
C ALA A 26 -9.04 9.21 -7.32
N THR A 27 -9.05 8.08 -6.60
CA THR A 27 -10.23 7.20 -6.51
C THR A 27 -11.25 7.64 -5.44
N ALA A 28 -10.93 8.65 -4.63
CA ALA A 28 -11.81 9.09 -3.54
C ALA A 28 -13.11 9.73 -4.05
N GLY A 29 -13.08 10.39 -5.22
CA GLY A 29 -14.26 11.01 -5.83
C GLY A 29 -15.32 9.99 -6.25
N GLU A 30 -14.91 8.96 -6.98
CA GLU A 30 -15.76 7.88 -7.48
C GLU A 30 -16.37 7.05 -6.34
N ARG A 31 -15.56 6.69 -5.33
CA ARG A 31 -16.03 5.90 -4.18
C ARG A 31 -17.07 6.62 -3.32
N ARG A 32 -17.12 7.96 -3.34
CA ARG A 32 -18.15 8.72 -2.62
C ARG A 32 -19.54 8.48 -3.21
N TYR A 33 -19.67 8.44 -4.53
CA TYR A 33 -20.95 8.19 -5.21
C TYR A 33 -21.47 6.78 -4.87
N ASP A 34 -20.63 5.76 -5.01
CA ASP A 34 -20.97 4.37 -4.67
C ASP A 34 -21.36 4.22 -3.19
N SER A 35 -20.64 4.91 -2.29
CA SER A 35 -20.95 4.86 -0.86
C SER A 35 -22.27 5.56 -0.49
N ALA A 36 -22.69 6.57 -1.26
CA ALA A 36 -23.98 7.21 -1.11
C ALA A 36 -25.12 6.29 -1.58
N VAL A 37 -24.95 5.62 -2.73
CA VAL A 37 -25.90 4.62 -3.25
C VAL A 37 -26.01 3.41 -2.30
N LEU A 38 -24.90 2.89 -1.79
CA LEU A 38 -24.94 1.78 -0.82
C LEU A 38 -25.63 2.18 0.50
N ARG A 39 -25.53 3.44 0.90
CA ARG A 39 -26.22 3.96 2.10
C ARG A 39 -27.72 4.11 1.89
N THR A 40 -28.19 4.49 0.71
CA THR A 40 -29.63 4.46 0.41
C THR A 40 -30.18 3.04 0.38
N LEU A 41 -29.32 2.05 0.09
CA LEU A 41 -29.61 0.62 0.22
C LEU A 41 -29.40 0.05 1.64
N GLY A 42 -29.04 0.89 2.63
CA GLY A 42 -28.95 0.48 4.05
C GLY A 42 -27.56 0.03 4.54
N ALA A 43 -26.50 0.17 3.74
CA ALA A 43 -25.15 -0.25 4.14
C ALA A 43 -24.58 0.59 5.31
N THR A 44 -24.00 -0.08 6.29
CA THR A 44 -23.43 0.55 7.49
C THR A 44 -21.97 0.99 7.27
N ARG A 45 -21.52 2.05 7.96
CA ARG A 45 -20.13 2.55 7.88
C ARG A 45 -19.08 1.47 8.21
N ARG A 46 -19.45 0.44 9.00
CA ARG A 46 -18.57 -0.66 9.39
C ARG A 46 -18.33 -1.65 8.25
N GLN A 47 -19.34 -1.93 7.43
CA GLN A 47 -19.21 -2.79 6.25
C GLN A 47 -18.31 -2.14 5.20
N LEU A 48 -18.49 -0.85 4.94
CA LEU A 48 -17.66 -0.11 3.97
C LEU A 48 -16.19 -0.07 4.40
N ARG A 49 -15.91 0.13 5.69
CA ARG A 49 -14.54 0.07 6.24
C ARG A 49 -13.93 -1.33 6.13
N GLY A 50 -14.71 -2.37 6.44
CA GLY A 50 -14.25 -3.76 6.34
C GLY A 50 -13.86 -4.14 4.92
N ALA A 51 -14.68 -3.78 3.93
CA ALA A 51 -14.41 -4.05 2.52
C ALA A 51 -13.08 -3.42 2.06
N VAL A 52 -12.83 -2.16 2.41
CA VAL A 52 -11.59 -1.47 2.02
C VAL A 52 -10.37 -2.05 2.74
N LEU A 53 -10.48 -2.42 4.02
CA LEU A 53 -9.38 -3.08 4.73
C LEU A 53 -9.02 -4.43 4.10
N VAL A 54 -10.02 -5.21 3.67
CA VAL A 54 -9.79 -6.48 2.98
C VAL A 54 -9.13 -6.26 1.62
N GLU A 55 -9.59 -5.28 0.85
CA GLU A 55 -9.02 -4.92 -0.45
C GLU A 55 -7.54 -4.51 -0.33
N PHE A 56 -7.23 -3.54 0.53
CA PHE A 56 -5.85 -3.07 0.74
C PHE A 56 -4.96 -4.09 1.46
N GLY A 57 -5.55 -4.96 2.29
CA GLY A 57 -4.86 -6.09 2.89
C GLY A 57 -4.47 -7.13 1.85
N ALA A 58 -5.37 -7.48 0.93
CA ALA A 58 -5.09 -8.40 -0.16
C ALA A 58 -4.04 -7.83 -1.13
N LEU A 59 -4.21 -6.59 -1.57
CA LEU A 59 -3.25 -5.90 -2.45
C LEU A 59 -1.88 -5.76 -1.77
N GLY A 60 -1.85 -5.36 -0.50
CA GLY A 60 -0.63 -5.26 0.29
C GLY A 60 0.11 -6.58 0.42
N THR A 61 -0.62 -7.66 0.70
CA THR A 61 -0.04 -9.00 0.84
C THR A 61 0.55 -9.48 -0.48
N LEU A 62 -0.16 -9.31 -1.60
CA LEU A 62 0.34 -9.66 -2.93
C LEU A 62 1.58 -8.85 -3.30
N ALA A 63 1.57 -7.54 -3.05
CA ALA A 63 2.71 -6.67 -3.28
C ALA A 63 3.93 -7.06 -2.43
N ALA A 64 3.72 -7.37 -1.14
CA ALA A 64 4.78 -7.81 -0.24
C ALA A 64 5.39 -9.16 -0.64
N LEU A 65 4.56 -10.12 -1.08
CA LEU A 65 5.05 -11.40 -1.61
C LEU A 65 5.94 -11.19 -2.83
N LEU A 66 5.52 -10.34 -3.77
CA LEU A 66 6.32 -9.99 -4.94
C LEU A 66 7.62 -9.28 -4.55
N ALA A 67 7.57 -8.31 -3.65
CA ALA A 67 8.74 -7.56 -3.20
C ALA A 67 9.76 -8.45 -2.48
N VAL A 68 9.30 -9.30 -1.55
CA VAL A 68 10.15 -10.26 -0.81
C VAL A 68 10.77 -11.27 -1.77
N GLY A 69 9.98 -11.84 -2.68
CA GLY A 69 10.45 -12.79 -3.68
C GLY A 69 11.48 -12.18 -4.62
N ALA A 70 11.21 -10.98 -5.14
CA ALA A 70 12.12 -10.26 -6.02
C ALA A 70 13.42 -9.87 -5.29
N ALA A 71 13.34 -9.36 -4.07
CA ALA A 71 14.51 -9.01 -3.27
C ALA A 71 15.38 -10.23 -2.95
N ALA A 72 14.77 -11.37 -2.59
CA ALA A 72 15.49 -12.63 -2.38
C ALA A 72 16.17 -13.11 -3.67
N ALA A 73 15.44 -13.13 -4.80
CA ALA A 73 15.97 -13.58 -6.08
C ALA A 73 17.12 -12.69 -6.58
N ILE A 74 16.95 -11.37 -6.54
CA ILE A 74 17.99 -10.41 -6.93
C ILE A 74 19.19 -10.53 -5.98
N GLY A 75 18.95 -10.62 -4.67
CA GLY A 75 20.01 -10.76 -3.67
C GLY A 75 20.88 -12.00 -3.91
N VAL A 76 20.26 -13.16 -4.17
CA VAL A 76 20.98 -14.40 -4.51
C VAL A 76 21.72 -14.26 -5.83
N ALA A 77 21.05 -13.74 -6.87
CA ALA A 77 21.67 -13.59 -8.19
C ALA A 77 22.90 -12.67 -8.15
N VAL A 78 22.79 -11.52 -7.48
CA VAL A 78 23.89 -10.56 -7.34
C VAL A 78 25.01 -11.17 -6.48
N SER A 79 24.68 -11.80 -5.35
CA SER A 79 25.69 -12.43 -4.49
C SER A 79 26.49 -13.50 -5.22
N GLN A 80 25.82 -14.36 -5.99
CA GLN A 80 26.48 -15.46 -6.69
C GLN A 80 27.23 -15.00 -7.94
N LYS A 81 26.66 -14.07 -8.72
CA LYS A 81 27.20 -13.68 -10.04
C LYS A 81 28.19 -12.52 -9.98
N VAL A 82 28.09 -11.63 -8.99
CA VAL A 82 28.93 -10.43 -8.90
C VAL A 82 29.97 -10.57 -7.80
N PHE A 83 29.59 -11.14 -6.66
CA PHE A 83 30.44 -11.19 -5.48
C PHE A 83 31.02 -12.58 -5.20
N GLU A 84 30.59 -13.62 -5.91
CA GLU A 84 31.00 -15.03 -5.73
C GLU A 84 30.84 -15.54 -4.28
N LEU A 85 29.93 -14.94 -3.52
CA LEU A 85 29.67 -15.28 -2.12
C LEU A 85 28.50 -16.27 -2.00
N PRO A 86 28.63 -17.34 -1.19
CA PRO A 86 27.53 -18.23 -0.83
C PRO A 86 26.63 -17.55 0.22
N LEU A 87 25.95 -16.47 -0.17
CA LEU A 87 25.05 -15.74 0.70
C LEU A 87 23.65 -16.37 0.68
N LEU A 88 23.15 -16.71 1.85
CA LEU A 88 21.75 -17.09 2.05
C LEU A 88 20.90 -15.81 2.18
N PRO A 89 19.70 -15.75 1.58
CA PRO A 89 18.79 -14.63 1.78
C PRO A 89 18.55 -14.37 3.27
N PRO A 90 18.65 -13.12 3.75
CA PRO A 90 18.35 -12.78 5.14
C PRO A 90 16.84 -12.80 5.38
N TRP A 91 16.26 -14.00 5.49
CA TRP A 91 14.82 -14.21 5.65
C TRP A 91 14.17 -13.36 6.75
N PRO A 92 14.75 -13.20 7.95
CA PRO A 92 14.12 -12.37 8.98
C PRO A 92 13.95 -10.93 8.53
N GLY A 93 14.97 -10.33 7.89
CA GLY A 93 14.91 -8.95 7.41
C GLY A 93 13.91 -8.77 6.27
N LEU A 94 13.87 -9.74 5.34
CA LEU A 94 12.91 -9.72 4.23
C LEU A 94 11.47 -9.84 4.72
N LEU A 95 11.21 -10.75 5.67
CA LEU A 95 9.87 -10.93 6.23
C LEU A 95 9.43 -9.71 7.05
N ILE A 96 10.31 -9.12 7.85
CA ILE A 96 10.03 -7.87 8.55
C ILE A 96 9.68 -6.77 7.54
N GLY A 97 10.47 -6.62 6.47
CA GLY A 97 10.20 -5.66 5.40
C GLY A 97 8.84 -5.90 4.72
N GLY A 98 8.49 -7.16 4.44
CA GLY A 98 7.19 -7.54 3.89
C GLY A 98 6.03 -7.18 4.82
N VAL A 99 6.14 -7.52 6.11
CA VAL A 99 5.13 -7.17 7.12
C VAL A 99 4.97 -5.66 7.27
N VAL A 100 6.08 -4.90 7.26
CA VAL A 100 6.04 -3.44 7.26
C VAL A 100 5.35 -2.91 6.01
N GLY A 101 5.62 -3.47 4.83
CA GLY A 101 4.95 -3.10 3.58
C GLY A 101 3.43 -3.32 3.62
N ILE A 102 2.99 -4.47 4.13
CA ILE A 102 1.55 -4.75 4.36
C ILE A 102 0.95 -3.78 5.37
N GLY A 103 1.68 -3.49 6.46
CA GLY A 103 1.26 -2.50 7.44
C GLY A 103 1.07 -1.11 6.82
N LEU A 104 1.99 -0.68 5.97
CA LEU A 104 1.91 0.59 5.25
C LEU A 104 0.71 0.64 4.28
N SER A 105 0.43 -0.44 3.54
CA SER A 105 -0.72 -0.48 2.64
C SER A 105 -2.05 -0.43 3.41
N LEU A 106 -2.14 -1.14 4.55
CA LEU A 106 -3.30 -1.12 5.43
C LEU A 106 -3.50 0.26 6.08
N LEU A 107 -2.42 0.89 6.55
CA LEU A 107 -2.46 2.25 7.11
C LEU A 107 -2.92 3.26 6.06
N ALA A 108 -2.41 3.16 4.83
CA ALA A 108 -2.83 4.00 3.72
C ALA A 108 -4.32 3.80 3.38
N GLY A 109 -4.80 2.55 3.29
CA GLY A 109 -6.22 2.24 3.12
C GLY A 109 -7.08 2.78 4.26
N TRP A 110 -6.63 2.62 5.51
CA TRP A 110 -7.35 3.14 6.68
C TRP A 110 -7.42 4.67 6.69
N TRP A 111 -6.32 5.38 6.40
CA TRP A 111 -6.34 6.84 6.26
C TRP A 111 -7.21 7.30 5.10
N GLY A 112 -7.15 6.63 3.96
CA GLY A 112 -8.02 6.87 2.81
C GLY A 112 -9.50 6.75 3.17
N THR A 113 -9.91 5.69 3.87
CA THR A 113 -11.31 5.55 4.33
C THR A 113 -11.72 6.66 5.30
N ARG A 114 -10.81 7.13 6.16
CA ARG A 114 -11.07 8.25 7.08
C ARG A 114 -11.29 9.54 6.30
N ALA A 115 -10.44 9.84 5.33
CA ALA A 115 -10.56 11.01 4.46
C ALA A 115 -11.87 11.01 3.65
N ILE A 116 -12.27 9.84 3.12
CA ILE A 116 -13.53 9.66 2.38
C ILE A 116 -14.74 9.87 3.31
N LEU A 117 -14.70 9.35 4.54
CA LEU A 117 -15.80 9.46 5.52
C LEU A 117 -15.97 10.85 6.16
N HIS A 118 -14.94 11.70 6.10
CA HIS A 118 -14.94 13.05 6.68
C HIS A 118 -15.32 14.17 5.69
N THR A 119 -15.48 13.87 4.40
CA THR A 119 -15.99 14.87 3.45
C THR A 119 -17.54 14.84 3.46
N PRO A 120 -18.23 15.91 3.84
CA PRO A 120 -19.69 15.90 3.95
C PRO A 120 -20.35 15.71 2.56
N PRO A 121 -21.34 14.80 2.45
CA PRO A 121 -21.96 14.41 1.17
C PRO A 121 -22.74 15.54 0.48
N ALA A 122 -22.98 16.66 1.15
CA ALA A 122 -23.71 17.81 0.62
C ALA A 122 -22.90 18.65 -0.38
N LEU A 123 -21.55 18.58 -0.39
CA LEU A 123 -20.73 19.32 -1.35
C LEU A 123 -20.61 18.60 -2.70
N ALA A 124 -20.64 17.25 -2.70
CA ALA A 124 -20.50 16.45 -3.91
C ALA A 124 -21.71 16.52 -4.85
N LEU A 125 -22.88 16.90 -4.34
CA LEU A 125 -24.13 17.06 -5.11
C LEU A 125 -24.35 18.49 -5.64
N ARG A 126 -23.48 19.44 -5.29
CA ARG A 126 -23.61 20.85 -5.69
C ARG A 126 -22.70 21.23 -6.86
N GLU A 127 -21.82 20.32 -7.29
CA GLU A 127 -20.93 20.47 -8.46
C GLU A 127 -21.33 19.57 -9.64
N ALA A 128 -22.40 18.78 -9.54
CA ALA A 128 -23.00 18.03 -10.64
C ALA A 128 -24.26 18.75 -11.14
#